data_AF-A0A1W2BAT3-F1
#
_entry.id   AF-A0A1W2BAT3-F1
#
_cell.length_a   1.000
_cell.length_b   1.000
_cell.length_c   1.000
_cell.angle_alpha   90.00
_cell.angle_beta   90.00
_cell.angle_gamma   90.00
#
_symmetry.space_group_name_H-M   'P 1'
#
loop_
_entity.id
_entity.type
_entity.pdbx_description
1 polymer ?
#
loop_
_entity_poly.entity_id
_entity_poly.type
_entity_poly.pdbx_seq_one_letter_code
_entity_poly.pdbx_strand_id
1 'polypeptide(L)'
;MAEQKTGAAKHSADYRDRQKKTAAKLGIEKVFFNMPEGIKAAMAAEIECHGYDQVQELWQDLALSWIAQDPEERARRLERPDAPAFYISPKLARQFEAASSAEIRRSPGDEIIPPDQSHQM
;
A
#
# COMPACT_ATOMS: atom_id res chain seq x y z
N MET A 1 39.28 -1.16 -23.54
CA MET A 1 39.70 -0.65 -22.23
C MET A 1 38.50 -0.71 -21.31
N ALA A 2 38.48 -1.65 -20.36
CA ALA A 2 37.30 -1.92 -19.53
C ALA A 2 37.13 -0.82 -18.47
N GLU A 3 35.95 -0.20 -18.44
CA GLU A 3 35.57 0.83 -17.46
C GLU A 3 35.63 0.25 -16.05
N GLN A 4 36.56 0.77 -15.24
CA GLN A 4 36.71 0.39 -13.84
C GLN A 4 35.48 0.88 -13.05
N LYS A 5 34.63 -0.08 -12.66
CA LYS A 5 33.51 0.17 -11.74
C LYS A 5 34.06 0.68 -10.40
N THR A 6 33.74 1.92 -10.07
CA THR A 6 34.15 2.63 -8.86
C THR A 6 33.78 1.85 -7.59
N GLY A 7 34.65 1.86 -6.58
CA GLY A 7 34.56 1.01 -5.37
C GLY A 7 33.24 1.07 -4.60
N ALA A 8 32.47 2.15 -4.72
CA ALA A 8 31.14 2.30 -4.13
C ALA A 8 30.12 1.24 -4.60
N ALA A 9 30.21 0.81 -5.87
CA ALA A 9 29.32 -0.20 -6.42
C ALA A 9 29.62 -1.63 -5.89
N LYS A 10 30.90 -1.93 -5.61
CA LYS A 10 31.32 -3.20 -4.99
C LYS A 10 30.88 -3.27 -3.52
N HIS A 11 31.07 -2.20 -2.75
CA HIS A 11 30.67 -2.17 -1.34
C HIS A 11 29.15 -2.32 -1.13
N SER A 12 28.33 -1.74 -2.02
CA SER A 12 26.88 -1.92 -1.97
C SER A 12 26.43 -3.36 -2.30
N ALA A 13 27.13 -4.05 -3.21
CA ALA A 13 26.84 -5.44 -3.54
C ALA A 13 27.23 -6.38 -2.38
N ASP A 14 28.42 -6.19 -1.81
CA ASP A 14 28.90 -7.00 -0.69
C ASP A 14 28.05 -6.81 0.57
N TYR A 15 27.55 -5.59 0.83
CA TYR A 15 26.62 -5.33 1.92
C TYR A 15 25.28 -6.06 1.72
N ARG A 16 24.74 -6.03 0.50
CA ARG A 16 23.49 -6.73 0.17
C ARG A 16 23.63 -8.25 0.24
N ASP A 17 24.78 -8.79 -0.14
CA ASP A 17 25.06 -10.23 -0.04
C ASP A 17 25.27 -10.68 1.40
N ARG A 18 25.92 -9.87 2.25
CA ARG A 18 26.00 -10.14 3.69
C ARG A 18 24.62 -10.12 4.34
N GLN A 19 23.80 -9.11 4.03
CA GLN A 19 22.41 -9.01 4.49
C GLN A 19 21.56 -10.22 4.05
N LYS A 20 21.68 -10.66 2.79
CA LYS A 20 20.99 -11.86 2.28
C LYS A 20 21.43 -13.14 3.01
N LYS A 21 22.74 -13.31 3.23
CA LYS A 21 23.28 -14.48 3.93
C LYS A 21 22.87 -14.50 5.41
N THR A 22 22.80 -13.34 6.06
CA THR A 22 22.32 -13.22 7.45
C THR A 22 20.82 -13.52 7.54
N ALA A 23 20.00 -12.98 6.63
CA ALA A 23 18.57 -13.26 6.58
C ALA A 23 18.28 -14.76 6.36
N ALA A 24 19.00 -15.41 5.45
CA ALA A 24 18.87 -16.85 5.20
C ALA A 24 19.27 -17.70 6.43
N LYS A 25 20.30 -17.28 7.18
CA LYS A 25 20.70 -17.96 8.43
C LYS A 25 19.69 -17.81 9.56
N LEU A 26 18.92 -16.72 9.57
CA LEU A 26 17.90 -16.44 10.59
C LEU A 26 16.51 -17.00 10.21
N GLY A 27 16.40 -17.74 9.10
CA GLY A 27 15.11 -18.26 8.62
C GLY A 27 14.14 -17.16 8.18
N ILE A 28 14.63 -15.96 7.86
CA ILE A 28 13.81 -14.83 7.47
C ILE A 28 13.42 -15.00 5.99
N GLU A 29 12.16 -15.33 5.75
CA GLU A 29 11.57 -15.36 4.41
C GLU A 29 11.24 -13.93 3.95
N LYS A 30 11.78 -13.53 2.78
CA LYS A 30 11.52 -12.21 2.21
C LYS A 30 10.27 -12.27 1.33
N VAL A 31 9.19 -11.66 1.81
CA VAL A 31 7.96 -11.50 1.04
C VAL A 31 8.02 -10.19 0.25
N PHE A 32 7.85 -10.27 -1.07
CA PHE A 32 7.73 -9.11 -1.95
C PHE A 32 6.26 -8.91 -2.32
N PHE A 33 5.68 -7.79 -1.91
CA PHE A 33 4.32 -7.40 -2.28
C PHE A 33 4.34 -6.38 -3.42
N ASN A 34 3.53 -6.63 -4.45
CA ASN A 34 3.14 -5.57 -5.38
C ASN A 34 1.93 -4.86 -4.77
N MET A 35 2.10 -3.61 -4.36
CA MET A 35 1.04 -2.83 -3.73
C MET A 35 0.62 -1.64 -4.59
N PRO A 36 -0.66 -1.20 -4.51
CA PRO A 36 -1.10 0.05 -5.11
C PRO A 36 -0.25 1.23 -4.63
N GLU A 37 -0.11 2.22 -5.50
CA GLU A 37 0.62 3.45 -5.19
C GLU A 37 0.01 4.13 -3.94
N GLY A 38 0.86 4.61 -3.04
CA GLY A 38 0.42 5.28 -1.80
C GLY A 38 0.22 4.35 -0.58
N ILE A 39 -0.01 3.05 -0.75
CA ILE A 39 -0.14 2.13 0.41
C ILE A 39 1.17 2.08 1.21
N LYS A 40 2.31 2.06 0.52
CA LYS A 40 3.62 2.11 1.17
C LYS A 40 3.82 3.38 2.02
N ALA A 41 3.30 4.52 1.56
CA ALA A 41 3.42 5.79 2.29
C ALA A 41 2.50 5.82 3.51
N ALA A 42 1.27 5.32 3.37
CA ALA A 42 0.35 5.15 4.49
C ALA A 42 0.96 4.22 5.55
N MET A 43 1.49 3.05 5.15
CA MET A 43 2.16 2.14 6.08
C MET A 43 3.40 2.74 6.75
N ALA A 44 4.17 3.57 6.05
CA ALA A 44 5.31 4.26 6.66
C ALA A 44 4.88 5.24 7.76
N ALA A 45 3.77 5.96 7.55
CA ALA A 45 3.21 6.84 8.56
C ALA A 45 2.71 6.07 9.79
N GLU A 46 2.09 4.89 9.58
CA GLU A 46 1.66 4.02 10.68
C GLU A 46 2.84 3.49 11.50
N ILE A 47 3.93 3.11 10.84
CA ILE A 47 5.17 2.65 11.49
C ILE A 47 5.73 3.74 12.40
N GLU A 48 5.81 4.98 11.91
CA GLU A 48 6.28 6.13 12.70
C GLU A 48 5.33 6.46 13.86
N CYS A 49 4.02 6.42 13.62
CA CYS A 49 3.00 6.70 14.63
C CYS A 49 3.03 5.70 15.79
N HIS A 50 3.23 4.42 15.49
CA HIS A 50 3.17 3.33 16.45
C HIS A 50 4.55 2.91 17.02
N GLY A 51 5.63 3.60 16.61
CA GLY A 51 6.97 3.38 17.16
C GLY A 51 7.61 2.06 16.72
N TYR A 52 7.23 1.55 15.54
CA TYR A 52 7.86 0.36 14.97
C TYR A 52 9.19 0.74 14.29
N ASP A 53 10.26 -0.01 14.57
CA ASP A 53 11.56 0.21 13.94
C ASP A 53 11.63 -0.45 12.55
N GLN A 54 10.82 -1.50 12.35
CA GLN A 54 10.79 -2.25 11.09
C GLN A 54 9.37 -2.56 10.65
N VAL A 55 9.14 -2.44 9.34
CA VAL A 55 7.89 -2.85 8.66
C VAL A 55 7.52 -4.30 8.98
N GLN A 56 8.52 -5.16 9.22
CA GLN A 56 8.32 -6.56 9.55
C GLN A 56 7.64 -6.77 10.91
N GLU A 57 7.94 -5.95 11.92
CA GLU A 57 7.33 -6.04 13.25
C GLU A 57 5.84 -5.69 13.16
N LEU A 58 5.52 -4.60 12.47
CA LEU A 58 4.14 -4.23 12.16
C LEU A 58 3.40 -5.38 11.44
N TRP A 59 4.03 -6.01 10.44
CA TRP A 59 3.41 -7.15 9.75
C TRP A 59 3.19 -8.36 10.66
N GLN A 60 4.12 -8.65 11.57
CA GLN A 60 3.98 -9.75 12.52
C GLN A 60 2.83 -9.47 13.49
N ASP A 61 2.76 -8.26 14.05
CA ASP A 61 1.69 -7.86 14.95
C ASP A 61 0.33 -7.86 14.25
N LEU A 62 0.27 -7.39 13.00
CA LEU A 62 -0.95 -7.50 12.19
C LEU A 62 -1.37 -8.96 11.99
N ALA A 63 -0.43 -9.84 11.64
CA ALA A 63 -0.70 -11.27 11.44
C ALA A 63 -1.17 -11.94 12.74
N LEU A 64 -0.53 -11.65 13.87
CA LEU A 64 -0.93 -12.15 15.19
C LEU A 64 -2.30 -11.62 15.60
N SER A 65 -2.55 -10.32 15.40
CA SER A 65 -3.85 -9.70 15.69
C SER A 65 -4.98 -10.32 14.87
N TRP A 66 -4.68 -10.70 13.61
CA TRP A 66 -5.62 -11.34 12.69
C TRP A 66 -5.96 -12.77 13.13
N ILE A 67 -4.93 -13.55 13.50
CA ILE A 67 -5.10 -14.91 14.00
C ILE A 67 -5.79 -14.94 15.37
N ALA A 68 -5.66 -13.88 16.18
CA ALA A 68 -6.33 -13.77 17.46
C ALA A 68 -7.84 -13.47 17.35
N GLN A 69 -8.33 -12.99 16.20
CA GLN A 69 -9.76 -12.71 16.01
C GLN A 69 -10.59 -13.99 15.96
N ASP A 70 -11.85 -13.91 16.40
CA ASP A 70 -12.83 -14.98 16.20
C ASP A 70 -13.12 -15.20 14.70
N PRO A 71 -13.47 -16.43 14.27
CA PRO A 71 -13.73 -16.74 12.86
C PRO A 71 -14.79 -15.85 12.20
N GLU A 72 -15.83 -15.45 12.94
CA GLU A 72 -16.88 -14.56 12.45
C GLU A 72 -16.35 -13.14 12.18
N GLU A 73 -15.50 -12.60 13.07
CA GLU A 73 -14.90 -11.28 12.87
C GLU A 73 -13.88 -11.29 11.73
N ARG A 74 -13.16 -12.41 11.50
CA ARG A 74 -12.31 -12.57 10.31
C ARG A 74 -13.14 -12.53 9.03
N ALA A 75 -14.28 -13.23 9.00
CA ALA A 75 -15.18 -13.23 7.85
C ALA A 75 -15.72 -11.82 7.57
N ARG A 76 -16.22 -11.13 8.61
CA ARG A 76 -16.68 -9.74 8.51
C ARG A 76 -15.59 -8.80 7.98
N ARG A 77 -14.36 -8.89 8.49
CA ARG A 77 -13.25 -8.03 8.02
C ARG A 77 -12.81 -8.33 6.60
N LEU A 78 -12.92 -9.58 6.13
CA LEU A 78 -12.67 -9.94 4.73
C LEU A 78 -13.69 -9.34 3.76
N GLU A 79 -14.90 -9.02 4.23
CA GLU A 79 -15.89 -8.27 3.45
C GLU A 79 -15.50 -6.80 3.27
N ARG A 80 -14.42 -6.35 3.94
CA ARG A 80 -13.86 -5.00 3.85
C ARG A 80 -14.90 -3.90 4.13
N PRO A 81 -15.72 -3.99 5.19
CA PRO A 81 -16.82 -3.06 5.45
C PRO A 81 -16.34 -1.60 5.55
N ASP A 82 -15.13 -1.40 6.09
CA ASP A 82 -14.56 -0.07 6.34
C ASP A 82 -13.45 0.31 5.34
N ALA A 83 -13.11 -0.58 4.39
CA ALA A 83 -12.10 -0.26 3.38
C ALA A 83 -12.79 0.29 2.12
N PRO A 84 -12.28 1.36 1.49
CA PRO A 84 -12.82 1.79 0.22
C PRO A 84 -12.83 0.62 -0.77
N ALA A 85 -14.02 0.35 -1.32
CA ALA A 85 -14.31 -0.82 -2.17
C ALA A 85 -13.33 -0.94 -3.37
N PHE A 86 -12.69 0.17 -3.75
CA PHE A 86 -11.68 0.27 -4.78
C PHE A 86 -10.70 1.39 -4.46
N TYR A 87 -9.44 1.23 -4.87
CA TYR A 87 -8.45 2.30 -4.83
C TYR A 87 -8.67 3.21 -6.04
N ILE A 88 -9.20 4.41 -5.82
CA ILE A 88 -9.27 5.45 -6.86
C ILE A 88 -7.87 6.05 -6.99
N SER A 89 -7.12 5.63 -8.01
CA SER A 89 -5.85 6.29 -8.31
C SER A 89 -6.09 7.77 -8.66
N PRO A 90 -5.15 8.68 -8.33
CA PRO A 90 -5.26 10.08 -8.73
C PRO A 90 -5.43 10.27 -10.25
N LYS A 91 -4.87 9.35 -11.04
CA LYS A 91 -5.04 9.32 -12.49
C LYS A 91 -6.49 9.02 -12.89
N LEU A 92 -7.11 8.03 -12.26
CA LEU A 92 -8.50 7.66 -12.51
C LEU A 92 -9.46 8.79 -12.11
N ALA A 93 -9.21 9.44 -10.97
CA ALA A 93 -9.99 10.60 -10.52
C ALA A 93 -9.96 11.74 -11.55
N ARG A 94 -8.77 12.12 -12.04
CA ARG A 94 -8.62 13.16 -13.07
C ARG A 94 -9.29 12.80 -14.39
N GLN A 95 -9.24 11.52 -14.79
CA GLN A 95 -9.92 11.06 -16.00
C GLN A 95 -11.44 11.16 -15.88
N PHE A 96 -11.97 10.79 -14.72
CA PHE A 96 -13.39 10.91 -14.42
C PHE A 96 -13.85 12.39 -14.46
N GLU A 97 -13.15 13.29 -13.76
CA GLU A 97 -13.46 14.72 -13.74
C GLU A 97 -13.43 15.35 -15.16
N ALA A 98 -12.42 14.99 -15.96
CA ALA A 98 -12.30 15.48 -17.33
C ALA A 98 -13.45 14.99 -18.22
N ALA A 99 -13.87 13.73 -18.06
CA ALA A 99 -14.99 13.15 -18.78
C ALA A 99 -16.32 13.82 -18.37
N SER A 100 -16.59 13.93 -17.07
CA SER A 100 -17.80 14.60 -16.55
C SER A 100 -17.89 16.06 -17.02
N SER A 101 -16.76 16.79 -17.02
CA SER A 101 -16.72 18.16 -17.52
C SER A 101 -17.00 18.26 -19.02
N ALA A 102 -16.53 17.28 -19.81
CA ALA A 102 -16.82 17.24 -21.24
C ALA A 102 -18.30 16.92 -21.52
N GLU A 103 -18.92 16.09 -20.69
CA GLU A 103 -20.32 15.69 -20.79
C GLU A 103 -21.26 16.86 -20.46
N ILE A 104 -21.00 17.60 -19.37
CA ILE A 104 -21.75 18.82 -19.01
C ILE A 104 -21.64 19.90 -20.10
N ARG A 105 -20.46 20.06 -20.70
CA ARG A 105 -20.31 21.00 -21.84
C ARG A 105 -21.12 20.58 -23.06
N ARG A 106 -21.35 19.27 -23.25
CA ARG A 106 -22.15 18.72 -24.34
C ARG A 106 -23.65 18.84 -24.06
N SER A 107 -24.05 18.69 -22.81
CA SER A 107 -25.43 18.76 -22.33
C SER A 107 -25.53 19.69 -21.12
N PRO A 108 -25.69 21.01 -21.33
CA PRO A 108 -25.62 22.01 -20.25
C PRO A 108 -26.73 21.92 -19.19
N GLY A 109 -27.72 21.05 -19.39
CA GLY A 109 -28.79 20.77 -18.42
C GLY A 109 -28.50 19.59 -17.50
N ASP A 110 -27.36 18.90 -17.68
CA ASP A 110 -26.95 17.80 -16.82
C ASP A 110 -26.23 18.33 -15.56
N GLU A 111 -26.50 17.71 -14.42
CA GLU A 111 -25.96 18.10 -13.12
C GLU A 111 -25.12 16.97 -12.51
N ILE A 112 -24.05 17.32 -11.79
CA ILE A 112 -23.30 16.37 -10.97
C ILE A 112 -24.01 16.24 -9.63
N ILE A 113 -24.62 15.08 -9.37
CA ILE A 113 -25.20 14.77 -8.07
C ILE A 113 -24.10 14.17 -7.17
N PRO A 114 -23.68 14.84 -6.09
CA PRO A 114 -22.77 14.24 -5.12
C PRO A 114 -23.47 13.09 -4.39
N PRO A 115 -22.74 12.02 -4.00
CA PRO A 115 -23.33 10.93 -3.24
C PRO A 115 -23.92 11.47 -1.93
N ASP A 116 -25.16 11.07 -1.65
CA ASP A 116 -25.85 11.44 -0.42
C ASP A 116 -25.08 10.89 0.79
N GLN A 117 -24.71 11.78 1.72
CA GLN A 117 -23.93 11.42 2.92
C GLN A 117 -24.77 10.70 3.99
N SER A 118 -26.06 10.46 3.73
CA SER A 118 -27.02 9.89 4.68
C SER A 118 -26.78 8.41 5.07
N HIS A 119 -25.86 7.70 4.41
CA HIS A 119 -25.59 6.26 4.65
C HIS A 119 -24.21 5.97 5.26
N GLN A 120 -23.53 6.94 5.87
CA GLN A 120 -22.22 6.75 6.52
C GLN A 120 -22.26 6.82 8.07
N MET A 121 -23.39 6.51 8.71
CA MET A 121 -23.48 6.36 10.17
C MET A 121 -23.64 4.90 10.59
#